data_AF-A0A7C5L867-F1
#
_entry.id   AF-A0A7C5L867-F1
#
_cell.length_a   1.000
_cell.length_b   1.000
_cell.length_c   1.000
_cell.angle_alpha   90.00
_cell.angle_beta   90.00
_cell.angle_gamma   90.00
#
_symmetry.space_group_name_H-M   'P 1'
#
loop_
_entity.id
_entity.type
_entity.pdbx_description
1 polymer ?
#
loop_
_entity_poly.entity_id
_entity_poly.type
_entity_poly.pdbx_seq_one_letter_code
_entity_poly.pdbx_strand_id
1 'polypeptide(L)'
;VDKRTEKIVSPRPFITSSLQSEANARLGFSPEKTQTLAQTLYEQGSITYPRTDSYRMSAEKAREFLSHIERTYGKSYVGRLRKFRERPTSQGAHECIRPTEPGTKVAGGDAGALYDLIYRRTLASLMADMLVERQEVILEVNAPDLKRPLSMKIRGVRVEFDGWSRVYPAELKEEDLPELEEGELLKPLKVYIEERKTQPPPRFTEGSLVKALEKLGIGRPSTYATVVKTLKRRGYVHLRRKSLIPTEIAFSVVDYLMENFPVLMDYEFTARMEQTLDEVEEGKRNWKEVVRSFLRDIFRENL
;
A
#
# COMPACT_ATOMS: atom_id res chain seq x y z
N VAL A 1 -28.09 20.38 6.08
CA VAL A 1 -26.81 19.83 6.59
C VAL A 1 -26.92 18.32 6.55
N ASP A 2 -25.91 17.59 6.05
CA ASP A 2 -25.91 16.12 6.03
C ASP A 2 -24.82 15.58 6.94
N LYS A 3 -25.13 14.57 7.76
CA LYS A 3 -24.20 13.91 8.69
C LYS A 3 -24.30 12.40 8.52
N ARG A 4 -23.15 11.74 8.45
CA ARG A 4 -23.08 10.28 8.36
C ARG A 4 -21.88 9.72 9.09
N THR A 5 -22.09 8.64 9.83
CA THR A 5 -21.00 7.85 10.41
C THR A 5 -20.47 6.87 9.37
N GLU A 6 -19.15 6.85 9.19
CA GLU A 6 -18.43 5.94 8.30
C GLU A 6 -17.44 5.08 9.10
N LYS A 7 -17.36 3.79 8.75
CA LYS A 7 -16.36 2.88 9.29
C LYS A 7 -15.13 2.87 8.40
N ILE A 8 -13.98 3.30 8.93
CA ILE A 8 -12.70 3.14 8.27
C ILE A 8 -12.10 1.81 8.70
N VAL A 9 -12.20 0.85 7.77
CA VAL A 9 -11.79 -0.54 7.97
C VAL A 9 -10.30 -0.64 8.30
N SER A 10 -9.96 -1.50 9.26
CA SER A 10 -8.58 -1.73 9.68
C SER A 10 -7.63 -2.10 8.53
N PRO A 11 -6.34 -1.74 8.60
CA PRO A 11 -5.38 -2.06 7.55
C PRO A 11 -5.10 -3.56 7.46
N ARG A 12 -4.79 -4.07 6.26
CA ARG A 12 -4.32 -5.45 6.11
C ARG A 12 -2.95 -5.64 6.80
N PRO A 13 -2.63 -6.84 7.32
CA PRO A 13 -1.28 -7.12 7.79
C PRO A 13 -0.27 -7.00 6.65
N PHE A 14 1.02 -6.98 6.96
CA PHE A 14 2.03 -6.80 5.93
C PHE A 14 2.21 -8.06 5.08
N ILE A 15 2.40 -7.82 3.79
CA ILE A 15 3.07 -8.71 2.84
C ILE A 15 4.34 -7.99 2.38
N THR A 16 5.18 -8.63 1.59
CA THR A 16 6.47 -8.04 1.19
C THR A 16 6.30 -6.71 0.46
N SER A 17 5.36 -6.62 -0.48
CA SER A 17 5.11 -5.38 -1.25
C SER A 17 4.64 -4.23 -0.36
N SER A 18 3.68 -4.49 0.54
CA SER A 18 3.14 -3.46 1.44
C SER A 18 4.15 -3.06 2.52
N LEU A 19 4.98 -3.97 3.02
CA LEU A 19 6.07 -3.64 3.94
C LEU A 19 7.11 -2.73 3.27
N GLN A 20 7.58 -3.10 2.07
CA GLN A 20 8.56 -2.30 1.33
C GLN A 20 8.01 -0.91 0.96
N SER A 21 6.75 -0.84 0.52
CA SER A 21 6.08 0.43 0.22
C SER A 21 5.97 1.33 1.45
N GLU A 22 5.53 0.77 2.58
CA GLU A 22 5.28 1.56 3.78
C GLU A 22 6.58 1.98 4.48
N ALA A 23 7.59 1.10 4.52
CA ALA A 23 8.91 1.45 5.03
C ALA A 23 9.56 2.55 4.19
N ASN A 24 9.33 2.58 2.87
CA ASN A 24 9.80 3.66 2.02
C ASN A 24 9.08 4.98 2.32
N ALA A 25 7.76 4.95 2.49
CA ALA A 25 6.97 6.14 2.78
C ALA A 25 7.27 6.73 4.16
N ARG A 26 7.25 5.90 5.22
CA ARG A 26 7.36 6.33 6.61
C ARG A 26 8.79 6.42 7.13
N LEU A 27 9.65 5.47 6.77
CA LEU A 27 11.03 5.38 7.29
C LEU A 27 12.08 5.84 6.26
N GLY A 28 11.69 6.07 5.01
CA GLY A 28 12.62 6.42 3.93
C GLY A 28 13.54 5.27 3.51
N PHE A 29 13.23 4.02 3.91
CA PHE A 29 14.06 2.87 3.56
C PHE A 29 13.82 2.46 2.10
N SER A 30 14.90 2.11 1.39
CA SER A 30 14.77 1.50 0.07
C SER A 30 14.20 0.09 0.21
N PRO A 31 13.53 -0.47 -0.82
CA PRO A 31 13.07 -1.85 -0.81
C PRO A 31 14.18 -2.86 -0.47
N GLU A 32 15.40 -2.60 -0.94
CA GLU A 32 16.59 -3.41 -0.62
C GLU A 32 16.94 -3.35 0.86
N LYS A 33 17.06 -2.15 1.43
CA LYS A 33 17.36 -1.97 2.87
C LYS A 33 16.29 -2.63 3.73
N THR A 34 15.01 -2.43 3.39
CA THR A 34 13.88 -3.07 4.09
C THR A 34 13.98 -4.58 4.03
N GLN A 35 14.30 -5.15 2.86
CA GLN A 35 14.43 -6.60 2.71
C GLN A 35 15.58 -7.18 3.55
N THR A 36 16.73 -6.50 3.58
CA THR A 36 17.88 -6.91 4.40
C THR A 36 17.55 -6.87 5.89
N LEU A 37 16.97 -5.77 6.37
CA LEU A 37 16.58 -5.64 7.78
C LEU A 37 15.52 -6.66 8.18
N ALA A 38 14.51 -6.88 7.34
CA ALA A 38 13.48 -7.88 7.60
C ALA A 38 14.07 -9.31 7.63
N GLN A 39 15.05 -9.60 6.77
CA GLN A 39 15.77 -10.87 6.80
C GLN A 39 16.51 -11.06 8.13
N THR A 40 17.22 -10.03 8.62
CA THR A 40 17.89 -10.07 9.92
C THR A 40 16.90 -10.29 11.06
N LEU A 41 15.75 -9.59 11.06
CA LEU A 41 14.71 -9.77 12.09
C LEU A 41 14.13 -11.19 12.07
N TYR A 42 13.97 -11.78 10.89
CA TYR A 42 13.50 -13.16 10.73
C TYR A 42 14.53 -14.17 11.26
N GLU A 43 15.81 -14.02 10.91
CA GLU A 43 16.90 -14.88 11.38
C GLU A 43 17.09 -14.81 12.90
N GLN A 44 16.77 -13.67 13.51
CA GLN A 44 16.74 -13.49 14.96
C GLN A 44 15.45 -14.02 15.63
N GLY A 45 14.50 -14.56 14.86
CA GLY A 45 13.23 -15.06 15.38
C GLY A 45 12.26 -13.97 15.85
N SER A 46 12.44 -12.71 15.44
CA SER A 46 11.60 -11.59 15.85
C SER A 46 10.34 -11.45 14.99
N ILE A 47 10.38 -11.85 13.71
CA ILE A 47 9.24 -11.79 12.78
C ILE A 47 9.09 -13.09 11.99
N THR A 48 7.94 -13.28 11.35
CA THR A 48 7.70 -14.35 10.37
C THR A 48 8.46 -14.10 9.06
N TYR A 49 8.46 -15.10 8.17
CA TYR A 49 9.22 -15.05 6.92
C TYR A 49 8.87 -13.80 6.07
N PRO A 50 9.86 -12.96 5.70
CA PRO A 50 9.60 -11.63 5.15
C PRO A 50 9.35 -11.61 3.63
N ARG A 51 9.37 -12.77 2.97
CA ARG A 51 9.05 -12.93 1.54
C ARG A 51 7.75 -13.70 1.41
N THR A 52 6.65 -12.97 1.39
CA THR A 52 5.29 -13.51 1.39
C THR A 52 4.37 -12.54 0.66
N ASP A 53 3.41 -13.10 -0.07
CA ASP A 53 2.27 -12.39 -0.68
C ASP A 53 0.95 -12.72 0.04
N SER A 54 1.02 -13.48 1.14
CA SER A 54 -0.13 -13.95 1.91
C SER A 54 -0.46 -13.01 3.06
N TYR A 55 -1.72 -12.58 3.14
CA TYR A 55 -2.24 -11.85 4.30
C TYR A 55 -2.69 -12.78 5.45
N ARG A 56 -2.50 -14.09 5.32
CA ARG A 56 -3.01 -15.07 6.27
C ARG A 56 -2.30 -14.96 7.62
N MET A 57 -3.05 -15.15 8.70
CA MET A 57 -2.52 -15.34 10.04
C MET A 57 -3.24 -16.52 10.68
N SER A 58 -2.52 -17.36 11.43
CA SER A 58 -3.10 -18.48 12.15
C SER A 58 -4.10 -17.97 13.20
N ALA A 59 -5.18 -18.73 13.39
CA ALA A 59 -6.20 -18.38 14.38
C ALA A 59 -5.64 -18.39 15.81
N GLU A 60 -4.69 -19.28 16.10
CA GLU A 60 -3.99 -19.35 17.38
C GLU A 60 -3.23 -18.06 17.67
N LYS A 61 -2.34 -17.65 16.76
CA LYS A 61 -1.55 -16.44 16.97
C LYS A 61 -2.41 -15.18 16.96
N ALA A 62 -3.46 -15.12 16.15
CA ALA A 62 -4.41 -14.02 16.17
C ALA A 62 -5.07 -13.87 17.55
N ARG A 63 -5.42 -14.97 18.24
CA ARG A 63 -5.97 -14.91 19.60
C ARG A 63 -4.99 -14.29 20.59
N GLU A 64 -3.71 -14.63 20.51
CA GLU A 64 -2.70 -14.04 21.40
C GLU A 64 -2.60 -12.53 21.23
N PHE A 65 -2.56 -12.03 19.99
CA PHE A 65 -2.55 -10.59 19.72
C PHE A 65 -3.87 -9.91 20.11
N LEU A 66 -5.02 -10.56 19.92
CA LEU A 66 -6.31 -10.02 20.36
C LEU A 66 -6.38 -9.88 21.88
N SER A 67 -5.91 -10.90 22.63
CA SER A 67 -5.81 -10.84 24.10
C SER A 67 -4.82 -9.75 24.55
N HIS A 68 -3.71 -9.57 23.82
CA HIS A 68 -2.78 -8.48 24.07
C HIS A 68 -3.45 -7.11 23.85
N ILE A 69 -4.20 -6.95 22.76
CA ILE A 69 -4.95 -5.71 22.47
C ILE A 69 -5.96 -5.42 23.58
N GLU A 70 -6.73 -6.42 24.03
CA GLU A 70 -7.71 -6.26 25.11
C GLU A 70 -7.06 -5.79 26.40
N ARG A 71 -5.94 -6.41 26.79
CA ARG A 71 -5.21 -6.06 28.02
C ARG A 71 -4.58 -4.66 27.96
N THR A 72 -4.11 -4.23 26.80
CA THR A 72 -3.35 -2.97 26.65
C THR A 72 -4.22 -1.78 26.30
N TYR A 73 -5.23 -1.96 25.45
CA TYR A 73 -6.08 -0.87 24.93
C TYR A 73 -7.54 -0.96 25.40
N GLY A 74 -7.97 -2.13 25.89
CA GLY A 74 -9.34 -2.36 26.36
C GLY A 74 -10.22 -3.06 25.34
N LYS A 75 -11.34 -3.59 25.83
CA LYS A 75 -12.27 -4.44 25.07
C LYS A 75 -12.87 -3.76 23.83
N SER A 76 -13.07 -2.45 23.85
CA SER A 76 -13.60 -1.69 22.71
C SER A 76 -12.65 -1.68 21.49
N TYR A 77 -11.35 -1.88 21.69
CA TYR A 77 -10.35 -1.89 20.62
C TYR A 77 -10.12 -3.27 20.00
N VAL A 78 -10.72 -4.32 20.57
CA VAL A 78 -10.58 -5.69 20.06
C VAL A 78 -11.38 -5.83 18.77
N GLY A 79 -10.69 -6.14 17.67
CA GLY A 79 -11.30 -6.41 16.38
C GLY A 79 -11.46 -7.90 16.11
N ARG A 80 -11.07 -8.34 14.91
CA ARG A 80 -11.21 -9.74 14.48
C ARG A 80 -10.13 -10.14 13.50
N LEU A 81 -9.84 -11.43 13.45
CA LEU A 81 -9.08 -12.02 12.35
C LEU A 81 -9.94 -12.00 11.07
N ARG A 82 -9.49 -11.22 10.07
CA ARG A 82 -10.18 -11.15 8.77
C ARG A 82 -9.69 -12.25 7.84
N LYS A 83 -10.62 -12.75 7.01
CA LYS A 83 -10.30 -13.68 5.92
C LYS A 83 -9.97 -12.89 4.67
N PHE A 84 -8.89 -13.26 3.98
CA PHE A 84 -8.48 -12.67 2.72
C PHE A 84 -8.54 -13.73 1.63
N ARG A 85 -8.83 -13.31 0.39
CA ARG A 85 -8.77 -14.21 -0.77
C ARG A 85 -7.31 -14.55 -1.04
N GLU A 86 -6.97 -15.83 -0.97
CA GLU A 86 -5.64 -16.34 -1.24
C GLU A 86 -5.48 -16.61 -2.75
N ARG A 87 -4.27 -16.41 -3.29
CA ARG A 87 -3.91 -16.99 -4.57
C ARG A 87 -3.54 -18.46 -4.32
N PRO A 88 -4.05 -19.41 -5.10
CA PRO A 88 -3.61 -20.80 -5.02
C PRO A 88 -2.18 -20.84 -5.57
N THR A 89 -1.20 -20.81 -4.67
CA THR A 89 0.22 -21.05 -4.98
C THR A 89 0.72 -22.18 -4.07
N SER A 90 1.64 -23.02 -4.55
CA SER A 90 2.41 -24.02 -3.77
C SER A 90 2.99 -23.46 -2.46
N GLN A 91 3.24 -22.15 -2.42
CA GLN A 91 3.74 -21.40 -1.27
C GLN A 91 2.70 -21.11 -0.16
N GLY A 92 1.49 -21.69 -0.24
CA GLY A 92 0.36 -21.51 0.70
C GLY A 92 0.59 -21.85 2.18
N ALA A 93 1.84 -22.09 2.59
CA ALA A 93 2.27 -22.23 3.97
C ALA A 93 2.72 -20.90 4.62
N HIS A 94 2.99 -19.85 3.84
CA HIS A 94 3.51 -18.61 4.40
C HIS A 94 2.38 -17.74 4.99
N GLU A 95 2.62 -17.28 6.21
CA GLU A 95 1.79 -16.27 6.87
C GLU A 95 2.20 -14.86 6.41
N CYS A 96 1.38 -13.87 6.78
CA CYS A 96 1.73 -12.46 6.71
C CYS A 96 3.00 -12.16 7.52
N ILE A 97 3.62 -11.02 7.22
CA ILE A 97 4.77 -10.51 7.97
C ILE A 97 4.25 -9.88 9.26
N ARG A 98 4.57 -10.52 10.38
CA ARG A 98 4.15 -10.14 11.73
C ARG A 98 5.25 -10.48 12.75
N PRO A 99 5.23 -9.90 13.95
CA PRO A 99 6.06 -10.41 15.04
C PRO A 99 5.72 -11.87 15.37
N THR A 100 6.71 -12.60 15.85
CA THR A 100 6.53 -13.98 16.32
C THR A 100 5.66 -14.02 17.58
N GLU A 101 5.91 -13.10 18.51
CA GLU A 101 5.22 -12.95 19.80
C GLU A 101 4.75 -11.50 20.02
N PRO A 102 3.65 -11.28 20.76
CA PRO A 102 3.22 -9.94 21.15
C PRO A 102 4.18 -9.34 22.18
N GLY A 103 4.82 -8.22 21.83
CA GLY A 103 5.66 -7.44 22.76
C GLY A 103 7.14 -7.83 22.78
N THR A 104 7.64 -8.58 21.79
CA THR A 104 9.08 -8.83 21.63
C THR A 104 9.84 -7.51 21.57
N LYS A 105 10.88 -7.38 22.39
CA LYS A 105 11.81 -6.25 22.34
C LYS A 105 12.88 -6.54 21.31
N VAL A 106 13.08 -5.61 20.38
CA VAL A 106 14.16 -5.65 19.39
C VAL A 106 15.11 -4.50 19.67
N ALA A 107 16.40 -4.69 19.36
CA ALA A 107 17.40 -3.64 19.45
C ALA A 107 17.00 -2.40 18.62
N GLY A 108 17.43 -1.22 19.05
CA GLY A 108 17.11 0.06 18.41
C GLY A 108 17.71 0.24 17.01
N GLY A 109 17.64 1.46 16.48
CA GLY A 109 18.10 1.78 15.13
C GLY A 109 17.13 1.34 14.04
N ASP A 110 17.64 1.14 12.82
CA ASP A 110 16.80 0.86 11.65
C ASP A 110 16.02 -0.46 11.75
N ALA A 111 16.63 -1.50 12.34
CA ALA A 111 15.97 -2.79 12.56
C ALA A 111 14.81 -2.65 13.56
N GLY A 112 15.02 -1.93 14.66
CA GLY A 112 13.98 -1.62 15.63
C GLY A 112 12.85 -0.76 15.04
N ALA A 113 13.18 0.22 14.21
CA ALA A 113 12.19 1.05 13.51
C ALA A 113 11.34 0.23 12.53
N LEU A 114 11.96 -0.70 11.77
CA LEU A 114 11.22 -1.61 10.89
C LEU A 114 10.34 -2.58 11.68
N TYR A 115 10.86 -3.11 12.79
CA TYR A 115 10.10 -3.98 13.68
C TYR A 115 8.89 -3.26 14.30
N ASP A 116 9.05 -2.03 14.80
CA ASP A 116 7.93 -1.22 15.34
C ASP A 116 6.85 -0.98 14.27
N LEU A 117 7.26 -0.72 13.03
CA LEU A 117 6.32 -0.60 11.91
C LEU A 117 5.52 -1.90 11.70
N ILE A 118 6.20 -3.05 11.68
CA ILE A 118 5.58 -4.38 11.54
C ILE A 118 4.65 -4.70 12.72
N TYR A 119 5.09 -4.41 13.94
CA TYR A 119 4.36 -4.61 15.18
C TYR A 119 3.05 -3.82 15.18
N ARG A 120 3.12 -2.50 14.96
CA ARG A 120 1.95 -1.62 14.92
C ARG A 120 0.97 -2.00 13.82
N ARG A 121 1.47 -2.41 12.64
CA ARG A 121 0.61 -2.87 11.54
C ARG A 121 -0.12 -4.17 11.90
N THR A 122 0.57 -5.10 12.56
CA THR A 122 -0.02 -6.35 13.04
C THR A 122 -1.15 -6.06 14.03
N LEU A 123 -0.90 -5.24 15.05
CA LEU A 123 -1.93 -4.82 16.00
C LEU A 123 -3.11 -4.15 15.30
N ALA A 124 -2.85 -3.12 14.49
CA ALA A 124 -3.87 -2.39 13.77
C ALA A 124 -4.75 -3.32 12.91
N SER A 125 -4.18 -4.36 12.29
CA SER A 125 -4.93 -5.31 11.46
C SER A 125 -5.94 -6.17 12.22
N LEU A 126 -5.77 -6.30 13.53
CA LEU A 126 -6.61 -7.07 14.45
C LEU A 126 -7.45 -6.19 15.37
N MET A 127 -7.25 -4.87 15.37
CA MET A 127 -8.03 -3.91 16.14
C MET A 127 -9.37 -3.59 15.47
N ALA A 128 -10.30 -3.04 16.26
CA ALA A 128 -11.58 -2.56 15.79
C ALA A 128 -11.44 -1.45 14.74
N ASP A 129 -12.43 -1.33 13.86
CA ASP A 129 -12.49 -0.30 12.83
C ASP A 129 -12.57 1.10 13.48
N MET A 130 -11.98 2.08 12.82
CA MET A 130 -12.10 3.49 13.22
C MET A 130 -13.48 4.01 12.80
N LEU A 131 -14.14 4.80 13.64
CA LEU A 131 -15.43 5.43 13.35
C LEU A 131 -15.25 6.93 13.18
N VAL A 132 -15.75 7.46 12.07
CA VAL A 132 -15.67 8.89 11.76
C VAL A 132 -17.05 9.42 11.41
N GLU A 133 -17.40 10.58 11.95
CA GLU A 133 -18.53 11.36 11.47
C GLU A 133 -18.05 12.23 10.32
N ARG A 134 -18.70 12.12 9.17
CA ARG A 134 -18.54 13.07 8.06
C ARG A 134 -19.75 13.97 8.00
N GLN A 135 -19.48 15.26 7.97
CA GLN A 135 -20.49 16.29 7.80
C GLN A 135 -20.30 16.96 6.44
N GLU A 136 -21.40 17.18 5.73
CA GLU A 136 -21.42 17.94 4.50
C GLU A 136 -22.41 19.10 4.65
N VAL A 137 -21.91 20.31 4.38
CA VAL A 137 -22.69 21.54 4.45
C VAL A 137 -22.66 22.20 3.08
N ILE A 138 -23.85 22.48 2.56
CA ILE A 138 -24.03 23.26 1.34
C ILE A 138 -24.49 24.64 1.79
N LEU A 139 -23.73 25.67 1.43
CA LEU A 139 -24.07 27.06 1.65
C LEU A 139 -24.57 27.64 0.34
N GLU A 140 -25.81 28.08 0.30
CA GLU A 140 -26.35 28.82 -0.83
C GLU A 140 -25.98 30.29 -0.69
N VAL A 141 -25.37 30.87 -1.73
CA VAL A 141 -24.92 32.25 -1.70
C VAL A 141 -26.06 33.14 -2.22
N ASN A 142 -26.61 33.97 -1.33
CA ASN A 142 -27.59 34.99 -1.72
C ASN A 142 -26.87 36.17 -2.39
N ALA A 143 -26.78 36.12 -3.72
CA ALA A 143 -26.18 37.18 -4.54
C ALA A 143 -27.10 37.45 -5.75
N PRO A 144 -28.07 38.39 -5.62
CA PRO A 144 -29.08 38.64 -6.67
C PRO A 144 -28.48 39.14 -7.98
N ASP A 145 -27.29 39.73 -7.95
CA ASP A 145 -26.58 40.23 -9.13
C ASP A 145 -25.92 39.12 -9.97
N LEU A 146 -25.83 37.88 -9.46
CA LEU A 146 -25.25 36.76 -10.20
C LEU A 146 -26.28 36.14 -11.16
N LYS A 147 -25.86 35.97 -12.43
CA LYS A 147 -26.68 35.30 -13.47
C LYS A 147 -26.98 33.83 -13.19
N ARG A 148 -26.26 33.21 -12.26
CA ARG A 148 -26.41 31.80 -11.88
C ARG A 148 -26.31 31.67 -10.37
N PRO A 149 -27.11 30.78 -9.73
CA PRO A 149 -26.97 30.49 -8.32
C PRO A 149 -25.58 29.93 -8.05
N LEU A 150 -24.99 30.37 -6.95
CA LEU A 150 -23.69 29.91 -6.48
C LEU A 150 -23.90 29.17 -5.17
N SER A 151 -23.29 27.99 -5.04
CA SER A 151 -23.23 27.26 -3.79
C SER A 151 -21.79 26.93 -3.42
N MET A 152 -21.51 26.94 -2.12
CA MET A 152 -20.24 26.50 -1.56
C MET A 152 -20.48 25.20 -0.80
N LYS A 153 -19.48 24.31 -0.85
CA LYS A 153 -19.54 23.02 -0.19
C LYS A 153 -18.41 22.91 0.81
N ILE A 154 -18.75 22.67 2.06
CA ILE A 154 -17.80 22.48 3.16
C ILE A 154 -17.96 21.04 3.65
N ARG A 155 -16.84 20.39 3.93
CA ARG A 155 -16.81 19.02 4.45
C ARG A 155 -16.10 19.01 5.79
N GLY A 156 -16.78 18.47 6.79
CA GLY A 156 -16.26 18.22 8.11
C GLY A 156 -15.94 16.75 8.30
N VAL A 157 -14.95 16.47 9.14
CA VAL A 157 -14.61 15.14 9.59
C VAL A 157 -14.26 15.20 11.06
N ARG A 158 -14.95 14.41 11.88
CA ARG A 158 -14.69 14.23 13.32
C ARG A 158 -14.45 12.76 13.62
N VAL A 159 -13.46 12.45 14.46
CA VAL A 159 -13.19 11.05 14.88
C VAL A 159 -14.04 10.72 16.10
N GLU A 160 -15.01 9.80 15.94
CA GLU A 160 -15.83 9.32 17.05
C GLU A 160 -15.13 8.22 17.85
N PHE A 161 -14.36 7.38 17.15
CA PHE A 161 -13.56 6.32 17.75
C PHE A 161 -12.30 6.06 16.90
N ASP A 162 -11.12 6.19 17.50
CA ASP A 162 -9.84 6.06 16.79
C ASP A 162 -9.47 4.59 16.47
N GLY A 163 -10.02 3.60 17.18
CA GLY A 163 -9.87 2.18 16.83
C GLY A 163 -8.43 1.77 16.51
N TRP A 164 -8.21 1.12 15.36
CA TRP A 164 -6.87 0.75 14.90
C TRP A 164 -5.91 1.93 14.70
N SER A 165 -6.41 3.15 14.45
CA SER A 165 -5.54 4.31 14.21
C SER A 165 -4.81 4.78 15.47
N ARG A 166 -5.25 4.32 16.64
CA ARG A 166 -4.56 4.53 17.93
C ARG A 166 -3.10 4.07 17.91
N VAL A 167 -2.83 2.92 17.29
CA VAL A 167 -1.48 2.33 17.24
C VAL A 167 -0.77 2.58 15.92
N TYR A 168 -1.54 2.89 14.87
CA TYR A 168 -1.06 3.06 13.52
C TYR A 168 -1.75 4.27 12.88
N PRO A 169 -1.19 5.48 12.99
CA PRO A 169 -1.88 6.71 12.59
C PRO A 169 -2.39 6.67 11.16
N ALA A 170 -3.66 7.05 10.99
CA ALA A 170 -4.33 7.21 9.70
C ALA A 170 -3.95 8.55 9.06
N GLU A 171 -3.93 8.62 7.73
CA GLU A 171 -3.76 9.87 6.99
C GLU A 171 -5.09 10.64 6.89
N LEU A 172 -5.82 10.75 8.01
CA LEU A 172 -7.06 11.49 8.10
C LEU A 172 -6.79 12.83 8.78
N LYS A 173 -7.15 13.93 8.12
CA LYS A 173 -7.17 15.25 8.76
C LYS A 173 -8.56 15.47 9.35
N GLU A 174 -8.58 15.63 10.67
CA GLU A 174 -9.79 16.05 11.37
C GLU A 174 -10.05 17.52 11.08
N GLU A 175 -11.28 17.82 10.69
CA GLU A 175 -11.73 19.18 10.38
C GLU A 175 -13.16 19.28 10.92
N ASP A 176 -13.23 19.60 12.21
CA ASP A 176 -14.48 19.67 12.92
C ASP A 176 -15.23 20.96 12.54
N LEU A 177 -16.48 20.83 12.14
CA LEU A 177 -17.31 21.97 11.77
C LEU A 177 -18.14 22.43 12.97
N PRO A 178 -18.43 23.73 13.08
CA PRO A 178 -19.40 24.19 14.06
C PRO A 178 -20.76 23.54 13.82
N GLU A 179 -21.56 23.47 14.87
CA GLU A 179 -22.98 23.12 14.73
C GLU A 179 -23.65 24.20 13.89
N LEU A 180 -24.32 23.76 12.82
CA LEU A 180 -25.01 24.62 11.87
C LEU A 180 -26.42 24.07 11.68
N GLU A 181 -27.39 24.97 11.64
CA GLU A 181 -28.79 24.61 11.41
C GLU A 181 -29.19 24.84 9.96
N GLU A 182 -30.18 24.08 9.48
CA GLU A 182 -30.73 24.30 8.16
C GLU A 182 -31.48 25.64 8.11
N GLY A 183 -31.16 26.46 7.10
CA GLY A 183 -31.70 27.81 6.97
C GLY A 183 -30.97 28.88 7.79
N GLU A 184 -29.91 28.52 8.52
CA GLU A 184 -29.09 29.48 9.25
C GLU A 184 -28.43 30.51 8.31
N LEU A 185 -28.57 31.80 8.64
CA LEU A 185 -28.01 32.89 7.86
C LEU A 185 -26.57 33.21 8.31
N LEU A 186 -25.60 32.88 7.46
CA LEU A 186 -24.19 33.16 7.70
C LEU A 186 -23.74 34.45 7.00
N LYS A 187 -22.96 35.26 7.71
CA LYS A 187 -22.32 36.46 7.15
C LYS A 187 -20.90 36.15 6.69
N PRO A 188 -20.54 36.33 5.41
CA PRO A 188 -19.16 36.12 4.97
C PRO A 188 -18.24 37.18 5.59
N LEU A 189 -17.18 36.74 6.27
CA LEU A 189 -16.17 37.64 6.83
C LEU A 189 -15.18 38.11 5.76
N LYS A 190 -14.77 37.19 4.87
CA LYS A 190 -13.86 37.45 3.75
C LYS A 190 -14.23 36.55 2.59
N VAL A 191 -14.11 37.07 1.37
CA VAL A 191 -14.25 36.31 0.12
C VAL A 191 -12.99 36.54 -0.68
N TYR A 192 -12.38 35.45 -1.14
CA TYR A 192 -11.20 35.48 -1.99
C TYR A 192 -11.42 34.59 -3.20
N ILE A 193 -10.78 34.95 -4.31
CA ILE A 193 -10.77 34.15 -5.53
C ILE A 193 -9.39 33.52 -5.63
N GLU A 194 -9.34 32.20 -5.55
CA GLU A 194 -8.12 31.43 -5.77
C GLU A 194 -8.07 30.88 -7.18
N GLU A 195 -7.04 31.23 -7.94
CA GLU A 195 -6.70 30.52 -9.17
C GLU A 195 -5.98 29.22 -8.78
N ARG A 196 -6.48 28.08 -9.26
CA ARG A 196 -5.83 26.77 -9.09
C ARG A 196 -5.43 26.21 -10.44
N LYS A 197 -4.26 25.57 -10.48
CA LYS A 197 -3.76 24.85 -11.65
C LYS A 197 -3.72 23.35 -11.39
N THR A 198 -4.05 22.58 -12.41
CA THR A 198 -3.87 21.13 -12.38
C THR A 198 -2.40 20.79 -12.23
N GLN A 199 -2.10 19.81 -11.39
CA GLN A 199 -0.75 19.28 -11.26
C GLN A 199 -0.61 18.02 -12.11
N PRO A 200 0.56 17.74 -12.69
CA PRO A 200 0.81 16.47 -13.36
C PRO A 200 0.74 15.31 -12.36
N PRO A 201 0.52 14.07 -12.83
CA PRO A 201 0.58 12.90 -11.98
C PRO A 201 1.92 12.82 -11.22
N PRO A 202 1.91 12.41 -9.93
CA PRO A 202 3.14 12.27 -9.17
C PRO A 202 4.01 11.17 -9.76
N ARG A 203 5.32 11.37 -9.75
CA ARG A 203 6.27 10.32 -10.13
C ARG A 203 6.27 9.19 -9.11
N PHE A 204 6.68 8.01 -9.56
CA PHE A 204 6.89 6.88 -8.66
C PHE A 204 8.06 7.15 -7.70
N THR A 205 7.85 6.92 -6.41
CA THR A 205 8.90 6.55 -5.47
C THR A 205 9.22 5.06 -5.59
N GLU A 206 10.30 4.60 -4.97
CA GLU A 206 10.62 3.16 -4.90
C GLU A 206 9.46 2.35 -4.31
N GLY A 207 8.84 2.82 -3.22
CA GLY A 207 7.71 2.14 -2.59
C GLY A 207 6.47 2.08 -3.48
N SER A 208 6.11 3.19 -4.12
CA SER A 208 4.97 3.22 -5.03
C SER A 208 5.19 2.40 -6.31
N LEU A 209 6.44 2.25 -6.77
CA LEU A 209 6.77 1.35 -7.87
C LEU A 209 6.58 -0.12 -7.46
N VAL A 210 7.04 -0.52 -6.27
CA VAL A 210 6.79 -1.87 -5.74
C VAL A 210 5.30 -2.17 -5.66
N LYS A 211 4.49 -1.21 -5.21
CA LYS A 211 3.02 -1.35 -5.17
C LYS A 211 2.40 -1.45 -6.57
N ALA A 212 2.94 -0.73 -7.56
CA ALA A 212 2.48 -0.81 -8.94
C ALA A 212 2.79 -2.18 -9.57
N LEU A 213 4.02 -2.70 -9.35
CA LEU A 213 4.44 -4.02 -9.80
C LEU A 213 3.52 -5.12 -9.24
N GLU A 214 3.25 -5.10 -7.93
CA GLU A 214 2.33 -6.06 -7.29
C GLU A 214 0.91 -5.99 -7.86
N LYS A 215 0.37 -4.77 -8.04
CA LYS A 215 -0.97 -4.56 -8.62
C LYS A 215 -1.06 -5.09 -10.06
N LEU A 216 0.00 -4.94 -10.84
CA LEU A 216 0.08 -5.43 -12.22
C LEU A 216 0.38 -6.93 -12.30
N GLY A 217 0.67 -7.60 -11.17
CA GLY A 217 1.07 -9.00 -11.17
C GLY A 217 2.49 -9.26 -11.69
N ILE A 218 3.29 -8.20 -11.82
CA ILE A 218 4.66 -8.24 -12.33
C ILE A 218 5.61 -8.32 -11.13
N GLY A 219 6.48 -9.33 -11.11
CA GLY A 219 7.37 -9.60 -9.99
C GLY A 219 6.71 -10.40 -8.87
N ARG A 220 7.54 -10.75 -7.89
CA ARG A 220 7.22 -11.60 -6.75
C ARG A 220 7.91 -11.04 -5.49
N PRO A 221 7.52 -11.46 -4.28
CA PRO A 221 8.19 -11.07 -3.04
C PRO A 221 9.73 -11.14 -3.09
N SER A 222 10.27 -12.11 -3.83
CA SER A 222 11.70 -12.31 -4.03
C SER A 222 12.36 -11.33 -5.01
N THR A 223 11.60 -10.66 -5.89
CA THR A 223 12.16 -9.89 -7.01
C THR A 223 11.95 -8.38 -6.90
N TYR A 224 10.96 -7.88 -6.15
CA TYR A 224 10.66 -6.43 -6.08
C TYR A 224 11.89 -5.55 -5.76
N ALA A 225 12.62 -5.86 -4.69
CA ALA A 225 13.81 -5.12 -4.32
C ALA A 225 14.92 -5.20 -5.38
N THR A 226 15.07 -6.37 -6.00
CA THR A 226 16.06 -6.63 -7.05
C THR A 226 15.76 -5.85 -8.33
N VAL A 227 14.49 -5.73 -8.72
CA VAL A 227 14.05 -4.94 -9.88
C VAL A 227 14.41 -3.47 -9.67
N VAL A 228 13.98 -2.88 -8.55
CA VAL A 228 14.26 -1.47 -8.24
C VAL A 228 15.78 -1.22 -8.16
N LYS A 229 16.52 -2.11 -7.51
CA LYS A 229 18.00 -2.04 -7.45
C LYS A 229 18.63 -2.09 -8.85
N THR A 230 18.16 -2.99 -9.71
CA THR A 230 18.74 -3.20 -11.04
C THR A 230 18.49 -2.01 -11.95
N LEU A 231 17.28 -1.43 -11.92
CA LEU A 231 16.95 -0.23 -12.69
C LEU A 231 17.88 0.95 -12.33
N LYS A 232 18.12 1.15 -11.02
CA LYS A 232 19.05 2.18 -10.55
C LYS A 232 20.50 1.86 -10.93
N ARG A 233 20.97 0.64 -10.66
CA ARG A 233 22.35 0.22 -10.90
C ARG A 233 22.74 0.31 -12.38
N ARG A 234 21.82 0.00 -13.29
CA ARG A 234 22.04 0.09 -14.74
C ARG A 234 21.87 1.50 -15.30
N GLY A 235 21.55 2.49 -14.46
CA GLY A 235 21.42 3.88 -14.88
C GLY A 235 20.13 4.20 -15.65
N TYR A 236 19.12 3.32 -15.62
CA TYR A 236 17.82 3.61 -16.26
C TYR A 236 17.01 4.62 -15.46
N VAL A 237 17.15 4.61 -14.14
CA VAL A 237 16.50 5.58 -13.27
C VAL A 237 17.49 6.08 -12.21
N HIS A 238 17.32 7.32 -11.77
CA HIS A 238 18.01 7.85 -10.60
C HIS A 238 17.01 8.43 -9.60
N LEU A 239 17.43 8.52 -8.33
CA LEU A 239 16.58 9.04 -7.27
C LEU A 239 16.80 10.56 -7.14
N ARG A 240 15.73 11.34 -7.24
CA ARG A 240 15.74 12.79 -6.96
C ARG A 240 14.59 13.12 -6.02
N ARG A 241 14.88 13.59 -4.82
CA ARG A 241 13.89 13.91 -3.77
C ARG A 241 12.85 12.78 -3.60
N LYS A 242 13.32 11.55 -3.38
CA LYS A 242 12.53 10.30 -3.26
C LYS A 242 11.79 9.83 -4.54
N SER A 243 11.79 10.61 -5.62
CA SER A 243 11.18 10.22 -6.89
C SER A 243 12.18 9.51 -7.80
N LEU A 244 11.74 8.47 -8.49
CA LEU A 244 12.46 7.82 -9.56
C LEU A 244 12.31 8.65 -10.83
N ILE A 245 13.44 9.10 -11.38
CA ILE A 245 13.51 9.90 -12.61
C ILE A 245 14.14 9.02 -13.69
N PRO A 246 13.43 8.73 -14.80
CA PRO A 246 14.01 8.03 -15.93
C PRO A 246 15.13 8.86 -16.58
N THR A 247 16.14 8.19 -17.10
CA THR A 247 17.24 8.79 -17.87
C THR A 247 16.95 8.73 -19.37
N GLU A 248 17.69 9.49 -20.17
CA GLU A 248 17.58 9.44 -21.65
C GLU A 248 17.85 8.04 -22.22
N ILE A 249 18.77 7.30 -21.59
CA ILE A 249 19.06 5.90 -21.94
C ILE A 249 17.83 5.02 -21.69
N ALA A 250 17.05 5.27 -20.63
CA ALA A 250 15.84 4.51 -20.38
C ALA A 250 14.78 4.76 -21.45
N PHE A 251 14.58 6.01 -21.89
CA PHE A 251 13.68 6.31 -23.00
C PHE A 251 14.13 5.60 -24.27
N SER A 252 15.40 5.72 -24.65
CA SER A 252 15.94 5.08 -25.87
C SER A 252 15.77 3.56 -25.86
N VAL A 253 16.01 2.91 -24.72
CA VAL A 253 15.83 1.46 -24.59
C VAL A 253 14.36 1.07 -24.62
N VAL A 254 13.48 1.82 -23.96
CA VAL A 254 12.04 1.55 -23.97
C VAL A 254 11.47 1.73 -25.38
N ASP A 255 11.83 2.79 -26.08
CA ASP A 255 11.39 3.05 -27.45
C ASP A 255 11.83 1.92 -28.40
N TYR A 256 13.11 1.52 -28.33
CA TYR A 256 13.62 0.39 -29.12
C TYR A 256 12.88 -0.92 -28.80
N LEU A 257 12.64 -1.24 -27.52
CA LEU A 257 11.95 -2.47 -27.14
C LEU A 257 10.46 -2.45 -27.49
N MET A 258 9.79 -1.30 -27.43
CA MET A 258 8.39 -1.20 -27.86
C MET A 258 8.24 -1.36 -29.36
N GLU A 259 9.20 -0.85 -30.15
CA GLU A 259 9.18 -0.98 -31.61
C GLU A 259 9.55 -2.40 -32.07
N ASN A 260 10.57 -3.01 -31.47
CA ASN A 260 11.15 -4.28 -31.96
C ASN A 260 10.67 -5.51 -31.16
N PHE A 261 10.14 -5.33 -29.96
CA PHE A 261 9.71 -6.44 -29.08
C PHE A 261 8.43 -6.11 -28.30
N PRO A 262 7.34 -5.67 -28.96
CA PRO A 262 6.13 -5.17 -28.28
C PRO A 262 5.51 -6.19 -27.31
N VAL A 263 5.55 -7.48 -27.63
CA VAL A 263 5.04 -8.54 -26.74
C VAL A 263 5.81 -8.62 -25.42
N LEU A 264 7.12 -8.36 -25.41
CA LEU A 264 7.92 -8.32 -24.19
C LEU A 264 7.68 -7.06 -23.35
N MET A 265 7.12 -6.02 -23.96
CA MET A 265 6.77 -4.77 -23.28
C MET A 265 5.33 -4.75 -22.75
N ASP A 266 4.52 -5.76 -23.08
CA ASP A 266 3.17 -5.92 -22.57
C ASP A 266 3.16 -6.34 -21.08
N TYR A 267 2.41 -5.59 -20.28
CA TYR A 267 2.28 -5.85 -18.85
C TYR A 267 1.56 -7.17 -18.58
N GLU A 268 0.53 -7.49 -19.37
CA GLU A 268 -0.21 -8.72 -19.17
C GLU A 268 0.63 -9.94 -19.55
N PHE A 269 1.43 -9.86 -20.62
CA PHE A 269 2.37 -10.91 -21.01
C PHE A 269 3.34 -11.22 -19.87
N THR A 270 3.93 -10.17 -19.28
CA THR A 270 4.85 -10.32 -18.14
C THR A 270 4.15 -10.96 -16.93
N ALA A 271 2.94 -10.52 -16.59
CA ALA A 271 2.17 -11.09 -15.49
C ALA A 271 1.78 -12.56 -15.74
N ARG A 272 1.41 -12.91 -16.98
CA ARG A 272 1.12 -14.29 -17.41
C ARG A 272 2.35 -15.18 -17.33
N MET A 273 3.53 -14.66 -17.68
CA MET A 273 4.78 -15.41 -17.56
C MET A 273 5.05 -15.77 -16.11
N GLU A 274 4.87 -14.84 -15.19
CA GLU A 274 5.04 -15.08 -13.76
C GLU A 274 4.04 -16.14 -13.24
N GLN A 275 2.77 -16.08 -13.65
CA GLN A 275 1.79 -17.13 -13.33
C GLN A 275 2.20 -18.50 -13.90
N THR A 276 2.74 -18.52 -15.12
CA THR A 276 3.19 -19.75 -15.76
C THR A 276 4.36 -20.38 -15.00
N LEU A 277 5.25 -19.58 -14.42
CA LEU A 277 6.32 -20.05 -13.54
C LEU A 277 5.77 -20.61 -12.23
N ASP A 278 4.74 -20.00 -11.64
CA ASP A 278 4.06 -20.55 -10.46
C ASP A 278 3.43 -21.92 -10.79
N GLU A 279 2.78 -22.06 -11.95
CA GLU A 279 2.21 -23.33 -12.41
C GLU A 279 3.27 -24.42 -12.63
N VAL A 280 4.49 -24.04 -13.01
CA VAL A 280 5.63 -24.97 -13.08
C VAL A 280 6.08 -25.39 -11.68
N GLU A 281 6.18 -24.45 -10.73
CA GLU A 281 6.53 -24.73 -9.32
C GLU A 281 5.54 -25.73 -8.69
N GLU A 282 4.25 -25.57 -9.00
CA GLU A 282 3.16 -26.45 -8.54
C GLU A 282 3.09 -27.80 -9.28
N GLY A 283 3.94 -28.03 -10.29
CA GLY A 283 3.91 -29.24 -11.11
C GLY A 283 2.74 -29.33 -12.08
N LYS A 284 1.99 -28.23 -12.29
CA LYS A 284 0.87 -28.14 -13.24
C LYS A 284 1.33 -27.97 -14.70
N ARG A 285 2.57 -27.52 -14.92
CA ARG A 285 3.18 -27.39 -16.25
C ARG A 285 4.61 -27.93 -16.32
N ASN A 286 5.00 -28.43 -17.49
CA ASN A 286 6.38 -28.82 -17.76
C ASN A 286 7.24 -27.59 -18.11
N TRP A 287 8.30 -27.35 -17.33
CA TRP A 287 9.19 -26.20 -17.54
C TRP A 287 9.84 -26.16 -18.94
N LYS A 288 10.14 -27.32 -19.54
CA LYS A 288 10.74 -27.40 -20.88
C LYS A 288 9.78 -26.92 -21.95
N GLU A 289 8.49 -27.19 -21.79
CA GLU A 289 7.45 -26.73 -22.72
C GLU A 289 7.24 -25.22 -22.61
N VAL A 290 7.22 -24.70 -21.38
CA VAL A 290 7.14 -23.25 -21.12
C VAL A 290 8.29 -22.52 -21.81
N VAL A 291 9.54 -22.97 -21.62
CA VAL A 291 10.72 -22.38 -22.28
C VAL A 291 10.63 -22.48 -23.80
N ARG A 292 10.20 -23.62 -24.35
CA ARG A 292 10.04 -23.78 -25.81
C ARG A 292 8.96 -22.85 -26.38
N SER A 293 7.84 -22.66 -25.67
CA SER A 293 6.79 -21.73 -26.08
C SER A 293 7.32 -20.30 -26.05
N PHE A 294 7.95 -19.89 -24.94
CA PHE A 294 8.51 -18.56 -24.79
C PHE A 294 9.52 -18.20 -25.89
N LEU A 295 10.46 -19.10 -26.18
CA LEU A 295 11.43 -18.89 -27.26
C LEU A 295 10.73 -18.80 -28.62
N ARG A 296 9.70 -19.62 -28.85
CA ARG A 296 8.93 -19.55 -30.10
C ARG A 296 8.23 -18.20 -30.23
N ASP A 297 7.59 -17.71 -29.18
CA ASP A 297 6.84 -16.46 -29.19
C ASP A 297 7.77 -15.26 -29.45
N ILE A 298 8.98 -15.27 -28.87
CA ILE A 298 9.99 -14.23 -29.10
C ILE A 298 10.58 -14.27 -30.51
N PHE A 299 10.95 -15.47 -31.00
CA PHE A 299 11.73 -15.61 -32.23
C PHE A 299 10.88 -15.82 -33.49
N ARG A 300 9.58 -16.15 -33.40
CA ARG A 300 8.70 -16.21 -34.58
C ARG A 300 8.09 -14.87 -34.96
N GLU A 301 7.93 -13.93 -34.03
CA GLU A 301 7.39 -12.60 -34.34
C GLU A 301 8.45 -11.64 -34.87
N ASN A 302 9.74 -11.95 -34.68
CA ASN A 302 10.87 -11.07 -35.01
C ASN A 302 11.84 -11.63 -36.06
N LEU A 303 11.44 -12.69 -36.78
CA LEU A 303 12.15 -13.27 -37.94
C LEU A 303 11.24 -13.34 -39.16
#